data_AF-A0A2R3WLN5-F1
#
_entry.id   AF-A0A2R3WLN5-F1
#
_cell.length_a   1.000
_cell.length_b   1.000
_cell.length_c   1.000
_cell.angle_alpha   90.00
_cell.angle_beta   90.00
_cell.angle_gamma   90.00
#
_symmetry.space_group_name_H-M   'P 1'
#
loop_
_entity.id
_entity.type
_entity.pdbx_description
1 polymer ?
#
loop_
_entity_poly.entity_id
_entity_poly.type
_entity_poly.pdbx_seq_one_letter_code
_entity_poly.pdbx_strand_id
1 'polypeptide(L)' 'VLTFAGCDLLSNGSVRGSMRYGYDGRDFISFDLGSRRFVAADAAAEITRRRWENQENEAERLTNYLEHE' A
#
# COMPACT_ATOMS: atom_id res chain seq x y z
N VAL A 1 -5.35 11.22 10.14
CA VAL A 1 -4.77 10.17 9.28
C VAL A 1 -4.24 9.07 10.16
N LEU A 2 -4.69 7.85 9.92
CA LEU A 2 -4.07 6.63 10.43
C LEU A 2 -3.20 6.05 9.31
N THR A 3 -1.95 5.72 9.62
CA THR A 3 -1.06 4.98 8.73
C THR A 3 -0.70 3.68 9.41
N PHE A 4 -0.93 2.56 8.73
CA PHE A 4 -0.47 1.25 9.17
C PHE A 4 0.47 0.69 8.09
N ALA A 5 1.64 0.24 8.50
CA ALA A 5 2.59 -0.50 7.68
C ALA A 5 3.00 -1.75 8.45
N GLY A 6 3.07 -2.89 7.78
CA GLY A 6 3.47 -4.14 8.40
C GLY A 6 3.94 -5.16 7.38
N CYS A 7 4.91 -5.98 7.80
CA CYS A 7 5.53 -7.03 7.01
C CYS A 7 5.53 -8.37 7.77
N ASP A 8 5.22 -9.44 7.05
CA ASP A 8 5.23 -10.82 7.53
C ASP A 8 6.28 -11.62 6.74
N LEU A 9 7.20 -12.27 7.46
CA LEU A 9 8.14 -13.24 6.86
C LEU A 9 7.53 -14.64 6.89
N LEU A 10 7.30 -15.23 5.72
CA LEU A 10 6.72 -16.56 5.57
C LEU A 10 7.79 -17.66 5.66
N SER A 11 7.36 -18.88 5.96
CA SER A 11 8.25 -20.05 6.13
C SER A 11 9.03 -20.42 4.87
N ASN A 12 8.56 -20.01 3.68
CA ASN A 12 9.27 -20.18 2.41
C ASN A 12 10.29 -19.07 2.12
N GLY A 13 10.51 -18.15 3.07
CA GLY A 13 11.43 -17.02 2.94
C GLY A 13 10.86 -15.82 2.17
N SER A 14 9.61 -15.86 1.73
CA SER A 14 8.97 -14.70 1.08
C SER A 14 8.43 -13.71 2.10
N VAL A 15 8.44 -12.42 1.75
CA VAL A 15 7.90 -11.33 2.56
C VAL A 15 6.53 -10.90 2.01
N ARG A 16 5.53 -10.77 2.89
CA ARG A 16 4.26 -10.10 2.57
C ARG A 16 4.20 -8.79 3.33
N GLY A 17 4.16 -7.67 2.61
CA GLY A 17 3.99 -6.35 3.18
C GLY A 17 2.63 -5.76 2.82
N SER A 18 2.10 -4.92 3.70
CA SER A 18 0.96 -4.06 3.36
C SER A 18 1.10 -2.69 4.00
N MET A 19 0.57 -1.68 3.31
CA MET A 19 0.43 -0.33 3.84
C MET A 19 -1.01 0.13 3.69
N ARG A 20 -1.53 0.88 4.67
CA ARG A 20 -2.90 1.39 4.67
C ARG A 20 -2.96 2.80 5.22
N TYR A 21 -3.66 3.65 4.50
CA TYR A 21 -4.00 5.01 4.90
C TYR A 21 -5.50 5.10 5.16
N GLY A 22 -5.85 5.70 6.30
CA GLY A 22 -7.24 5.91 6.71
C GLY A 22 -7.48 7.31 7.30
N TYR A 23 -8.74 7.75 7.24
CA TYR A 23 -9.22 9.00 7.82
C TYR A 23 -10.47 8.69 8.65
N ASP A 24 -10.59 9.31 9.83
CA ASP A 24 -11.75 9.17 10.71
C ASP A 24 -12.13 7.71 11.05
N GLY A 25 -11.12 6.85 11.20
CA GLY A 25 -11.29 5.43 11.48
C GLY A 25 -11.78 4.59 10.29
N ARG A 26 -11.87 5.18 9.10
CA ARG A 26 -12.24 4.51 7.85
C ARG A 26 -11.04 4.41 6.92
N ASP A 27 -11.06 3.37 6.09
CA ASP A 27 -10.02 3.19 5.08
C ASP A 27 -10.20 4.18 3.96
N PHE A 28 -9.07 4.56 3.40
CA PHE A 28 -9.04 5.39 2.21
C PHE A 28 -8.31 4.66 1.08
N ILE A 29 -7.05 4.28 1.28
CA ILE A 29 -6.28 3.55 0.28
C ILE A 29 -5.30 2.58 0.95
N SER A 30 -5.10 1.42 0.35
CA SER A 30 -4.09 0.45 0.79
C SER A 30 -3.22 -0.03 -0.36
N PHE A 31 -2.01 -0.47 -0.04
CA PHE A 31 -1.04 -1.08 -0.94
C PHE A 31 -0.72 -2.49 -0.45
N ASP A 32 -0.77 -3.46 -1.37
CA ASP A 32 -0.37 -4.85 -1.13
C ASP A 32 0.93 -5.15 -1.86
N LEU A 33 1.98 -5.53 -1.12
CA LEU A 33 3.30 -5.80 -1.68
C LEU A 33 3.28 -7.01 -2.62
N GLY A 34 2.50 -8.05 -2.29
CA GLY A 34 2.47 -9.29 -3.05
C GLY A 34 1.96 -9.10 -4.48
N SER A 35 0.94 -8.25 -4.66
CA SER A 35 0.40 -7.88 -5.97
C SER A 35 1.01 -6.61 -6.53
N ARG A 36 1.69 -5.80 -5.71
CA ARG A 36 2.20 -4.45 -6.02
C ARG A 36 1.11 -3.52 -6.53
N ARG A 37 -0.07 -3.59 -5.91
CA ARG A 37 -1.26 -2.84 -6.33
C ARG A 37 -1.87 -2.04 -5.20
N PHE A 38 -2.48 -0.94 -5.60
CA PHE A 38 -3.29 -0.12 -4.72
C PHE A 38 -4.76 -0.55 -4.78
N VAL A 39 -5.41 -0.53 -3.62
CA VAL A 39 -6.85 -0.74 -3.47
C VAL A 39 -7.44 0.54 -2.89
N ALA A 40 -8.29 1.20 -3.66
CA ALA A 40 -9.04 2.37 -3.24
C ALA A 40 -10.32 1.92 -2.49
N ALA A 41 -10.61 2.54 -1.35
CA ALA A 41 -11.79 2.24 -0.56
C ALA A 41 -13.06 2.95 -1.10
N ASP A 42 -12.91 4.09 -1.77
CA ASP A 42 -14.01 4.87 -2.33
C ASP A 42 -13.61 5.63 -3.61
N ALA A 43 -14.57 6.39 -4.16
CA ALA A 43 -14.38 7.16 -5.39
C ALA A 43 -13.38 8.32 -5.25
N ALA A 44 -13.19 8.86 -4.04
CA ALA A 44 -12.18 9.90 -3.81
C ALA A 44 -10.78 9.28 -3.77
N ALA A 45 -10.63 8.14 -3.12
CA ALA A 45 -9.39 7.37 -3.10
C ALA A 45 -8.98 6.84 -4.48
N GLU A 46 -9.96 6.60 -5.37
CA GLU A 46 -9.71 6.19 -6.75
C GLU A 46 -8.91 7.24 -7.54
N ILE A 47 -9.10 8.53 -7.25
CA ILE A 47 -8.33 9.61 -7.85
C ILE A 47 -6.86 9.49 -7.41
N THR A 48 -6.62 9.28 -6.12
CA THR A 48 -5.27 9.08 -5.57
C THR A 48 -4.62 7.83 -6.14
N ARG A 49 -5.36 6.71 -6.22
CA ARG A 49 -4.86 5.47 -6.83
C ARG A 49 -4.33 5.71 -8.24
N ARG A 50 -5.11 6.35 -9.10
CA ARG A 50 -4.71 6.62 -10.49
C ARG A 50 -3.49 7.53 -10.57
N ARG A 51 -3.37 8.51 -9.68
CA ARG A 51 -2.18 9.38 -9.62
C ARG A 51 -0.94 8.57 -9.24
N TRP A 52 -1.02 7.77 -8.18
CA TRP A 52 0.10 6.96 -7.68
C TRP A 52 0.52 5.86 -8.66
N GLU A 53 -0.43 5.24 -9.36
CA GLU A 53 -0.14 4.22 -10.37
C GLU A 53 0.46 4.80 -11.66
N ASN A 54 0.12 6.04 -12.05
CA ASN A 54 0.53 6.58 -13.35
C ASN A 54 1.65 7.62 -13.30
N GLN A 55 1.90 8.28 -12.17
CA GLN A 55 2.69 9.52 -12.16
C GLN A 55 3.79 9.61 -11.10
N GLU A 56 3.71 8.85 -10.01
CA GLU A 56 4.56 9.13 -8.83
C GLU A 56 5.52 8.00 -8.45
N ASN A 57 5.64 6.93 -9.25
CA ASN A 57 6.47 5.74 -8.93
C ASN A 57 6.23 5.20 -7.50
N GLU A 58 5.06 5.48 -6.90
CA GLU A 58 4.85 5.18 -5.49
C GLU A 58 4.75 3.69 -5.20
N ALA A 59 4.28 2.91 -6.18
CA ALA A 59 4.36 1.46 -6.08
C ALA A 59 5.80 0.97 -5.87
N GLU A 60 6.78 1.57 -6.56
CA GLU A 60 8.19 1.20 -6.44
C GLU A 60 8.77 1.66 -5.09
N ARG A 61 8.47 2.90 -4.66
CA ARG A 61 8.92 3.41 -3.36
C ARG A 61 8.40 2.56 -2.20
N LEU A 62 7.12 2.20 -2.24
CA LEU A 62 6.51 1.36 -1.20
C LEU A 62 6.98 -0.09 -1.27
N THR A 63 7.25 -0.62 -2.46
CA THR A 63 7.88 -1.93 -2.62
C THR A 63 9.24 -1.95 -1.94
N ASN A 64 10.11 -0.98 -2.25
CA ASN A 64 11.44 -0.90 -1.65
C ASN A 64 11.37 -0.73 -0.13
N TYR A 65 10.46 0.09 0.38
CA TYR A 65 10.27 0.27 1.81
C TYR A 65 9.86 -1.03 2.51
N LEU A 66 8.83 -1.72 2.01
CA LEU A 66 8.28 -2.93 2.64
C LEU A 66 9.16 -4.18 2.45
N GLU A 67 9.99 -4.22 1.40
CA GLU A 67 10.96 -5.33 1.20
C GLU A 67 12.20 -5.19 2.10
N HIS A 68 12.49 -4.00 2.64
CA HIS A 68 13.73 -3.71 3.38
C HIS A 68 13.50 -3.18 4.81
N GLU A 69 12.26 -3.19 5.32
CA GLU A 69 11.99 -3.08 6.77
C GLU A 69 12.42 -4.34 7.53
#